data_AF-A0A946WH93-F1
#
_entry.id   AF-A0A946WH93-F1
#
_cell.length_a   1.000
_cell.length_b   1.000
_cell.length_c   1.000
_cell.angle_alpha   90.00
_cell.angle_beta   90.00
_cell.angle_gamma   90.00
#
_symmetry.space_group_name_H-M   'P 1'
#
loop_
_entity.id
_entity.type
_entity.pdbx_description
1 polymer ?
#
loop_
_entity_poly.entity_id
_entity_poly.type
_entity_poly.pdbx_seq_one_letter_code
_entity_poly.pdbx_strand_id
1 'polypeptide(L)'
;MHELNVILGENEYPLKVKKKIIAEAQSFFNQMDSDMNKGWQMSKSWVENPNQFQKCQIAADRLFTSIHLNKKETAIMMAAYIINQMPDIKVIDIDISGNMEETSFS
;
A
#
# COMPACT_ATOMS: atom_id res chain seq x y z
N MET A 1 -8.71 -14.37 7.91
CA MET A 1 -7.55 -13.46 7.98
C MET A 1 -7.00 -13.36 6.56
N HIS A 2 -6.43 -12.23 6.16
CA HIS A 2 -5.60 -12.14 4.96
C HIS A 2 -4.14 -12.11 5.39
N GLU A 3 -3.33 -12.96 4.77
CA GLU A 3 -1.89 -12.99 4.98
C GLU A 3 -1.25 -12.36 3.75
N LEU A 4 -0.38 -11.39 3.99
CA LEU A 4 0.29 -10.60 2.96
C LEU A 4 1.78 -10.61 3.30
N ASN A 5 2.61 -11.07 2.38
CA ASN A 5 4.05 -10.97 2.53
C ASN A 5 4.54 -9.67 1.89
N VAL A 6 5.29 -8.86 2.63
CA VAL A 6 5.88 -7.63 2.11
C VAL A 6 7.38 -7.84 1.98
N ILE A 7 7.90 -7.75 0.76
CA ILE A 7 9.33 -7.86 0.45
C ILE A 7 9.89 -6.45 0.37
N LEU A 8 10.94 -6.18 1.14
CA LEU A 8 11.69 -4.93 1.14
C LEU A 8 13.17 -5.25 0.87
N GLY A 9 13.57 -5.24 -0.41
CA GLY A 9 14.88 -5.71 -0.84
C GLY A 9 15.04 -7.21 -0.57
N GLU A 10 15.96 -7.60 0.30
CA GLU A 10 16.20 -9.01 0.66
C GLU A 10 15.38 -9.47 1.89
N ASN A 11 14.60 -8.58 2.50
CA ASN A 11 13.91 -8.86 3.75
C ASN A 11 12.41 -9.09 3.54
N GLU A 12 11.86 -10.10 4.20
CA GLU A 12 10.44 -10.40 4.20
C GLU A 12 9.75 -9.97 5.50
N TYR A 13 8.59 -9.34 5.36
CA TYR A 13 7.75 -8.82 6.45
C TYR A 13 6.33 -9.38 6.30
N PRO A 14 6.04 -10.55 6.89
CA PRO A 14 4.70 -11.11 6.85
C PRO A 14 3.73 -10.28 7.70
N LEU A 15 2.69 -9.77 7.07
CA LEU A 15 1.61 -9.01 7.69
C LEU A 15 0.32 -9.82 7.73
N LYS A 16 -0.39 -9.72 8.87
CA LYS A 16 -1.67 -10.39 9.10
C LYS A 16 -2.76 -9.36 9.24
N VAL A 17 -3.61 -9.25 8.22
CA VAL A 17 -4.71 -8.28 8.18
C VAL A 17 -6.02 -8.98 8.51
N LYS A 18 -6.72 -8.48 9.54
CA LYS A 18 -8.04 -9.01 9.91
C LYS A 18 -9.07 -8.52 8.90
N LYS A 19 -9.92 -9.43 8.39
CA LYS A 19 -11.03 -9.11 7.47
C LYS A 19 -11.92 -7.97 7.98
N LYS A 20 -12.12 -7.92 9.31
CA LYS A 20 -12.87 -6.86 9.98
C LYS A 20 -12.31 -5.46 9.73
N ILE A 21 -10.98 -5.29 9.71
CA ILE A 21 -10.34 -3.99 9.43
C ILE A 21 -10.67 -3.53 8.01
N ILE A 22 -10.57 -4.44 7.04
CA ILE A 22 -10.90 -4.14 5.64
C ILE A 22 -12.37 -3.72 5.52
N ALA A 23 -13.29 -4.42 6.19
CA ALA A 23 -14.71 -4.10 6.16
C ALA A 23 -15.06 -2.76 6.86
N GLU A 24 -14.36 -2.41 7.95
CA GLU A 24 -14.67 -1.21 8.75
C GLU A 24 -13.97 0.05 8.26
N ALA A 25 -12.83 -0.07 7.57
CA ALA A 25 -12.00 1.06 7.14
C ALA A 25 -12.41 1.68 5.79
N GLN A 26 -13.59 1.35 5.25
CA GLN A 26 -14.04 1.83 3.93
C GLN A 26 -14.08 3.36 3.82
N SER A 27 -14.49 4.06 4.89
CA SER A 27 -14.47 5.52 4.92
C SER A 27 -13.06 6.10 4.79
N PHE A 28 -12.08 5.46 5.44
CA PHE A 28 -10.67 5.83 5.34
C PHE A 28 -10.15 5.57 3.92
N PHE A 29 -10.50 4.43 3.31
CA PHE A 29 -10.09 4.11 1.93
C PHE A 29 -10.64 5.13 0.93
N ASN A 30 -11.90 5.52 1.06
CA ASN A 30 -12.52 6.55 0.22
C ASN A 30 -11.85 7.92 0.39
N GLN A 31 -11.49 8.29 1.62
CA GLN A 31 -10.76 9.53 1.87
C GLN A 31 -9.37 9.50 1.22
N MET A 32 -8.66 8.38 1.37
CA MET A 32 -7.35 8.17 0.79
C MET A 32 -7.39 8.22 -0.75
N ASP A 33 -8.42 7.64 -1.38
CA ASP A 33 -8.67 7.76 -2.82
C ASP A 33 -8.94 9.20 -3.25
N SER A 34 -9.80 9.91 -2.50
CA SER A 34 -10.12 11.32 -2.76
C SER A 34 -8.89 12.23 -2.68
N ASP A 35 -7.99 11.97 -1.73
CA ASP A 35 -6.75 12.73 -1.60
C ASP A 35 -5.76 12.42 -2.73
N MET A 36 -5.64 11.16 -3.15
CA MET A 36 -4.80 10.80 -4.31
C MET A 36 -5.34 11.35 -5.63
N ASN A 37 -6.66 11.46 -5.79
CA ASN A 37 -7.30 12.04 -6.98
C ASN A 37 -6.98 13.53 -7.19
N LYS A 38 -6.41 14.23 -6.20
CA LYS A 38 -5.95 15.62 -6.31
C LYS A 38 -4.56 15.73 -6.96
N GLY A 39 -3.96 14.59 -7.26
CA GLY A 39 -2.62 14.45 -7.78
C GLY A 39 -1.64 14.01 -6.71
N TRP A 40 -0.61 13.27 -7.14
CA TRP A 40 0.42 12.74 -6.28
C TRP A 40 1.78 12.81 -6.96
N GLN A 41 2.81 13.12 -6.18
CA GLN A 41 4.19 13.02 -6.64
C GLN A 41 4.65 11.56 -6.49
N MET A 42 4.72 10.84 -7.60
CA MET A 42 5.27 9.49 -7.68
C MET A 42 6.73 9.59 -8.13
N SER A 43 7.63 9.48 -7.17
CA SER A 43 9.08 9.58 -7.40
C SER A 43 9.47 10.91 -8.07
N LYS A 44 9.85 10.89 -9.35
CA LYS A 44 10.25 12.09 -10.11
C LYS A 44 9.12 12.69 -10.94
N SER A 45 7.96 12.05 -10.96
CA SER A 45 6.84 12.41 -11.83
C SER A 45 5.64 12.87 -11.01
N TRP A 46 4.97 13.92 -11.46
CA TRP A 46 3.66 14.30 -10.93
C TRP A 46 2.57 13.59 -11.72
N VAL A 47 1.66 12.91 -11.03
CA VAL A 47 0.51 12.21 -11.62
C VAL A 47 -0.75 12.89 -11.11
N GLU A 48 -1.49 13.58 -11.99
CA GLU A 48 -2.67 14.38 -11.61
C GLU A 48 -3.83 13.54 -11.08
N ASN A 49 -4.03 12.34 -11.60
CA ASN A 49 -5.08 11.44 -11.16
C ASN A 49 -4.58 9.98 -11.26
N PRO A 50 -3.89 9.47 -10.22
CA PRO A 50 -3.33 8.13 -10.22
C PRO A 50 -4.42 7.09 -10.45
N ASN A 51 -4.16 6.13 -11.34
CA ASN A 51 -5.06 5.00 -11.55
C ASN A 51 -5.02 4.04 -10.34
N GLN A 52 -5.93 3.06 -10.30
CA GLN A 52 -6.06 2.15 -9.15
C GLN A 52 -4.75 1.41 -8.80
N PHE A 53 -3.99 1.00 -9.81
CA PHE A 53 -2.70 0.33 -9.62
C PHE A 53 -1.66 1.28 -9.01
N GLN A 54 -1.57 2.50 -9.53
CA GLN A 54 -0.67 3.54 -9.00
C GLN A 54 -1.04 3.94 -7.56
N LYS A 55 -2.32 3.98 -7.21
CA LYS A 55 -2.75 4.20 -5.82
C LYS A 55 -2.28 3.10 -4.87
N CYS A 56 -2.28 1.85 -5.33
CA CYS A 56 -1.69 0.74 -4.58
C CYS A 56 -0.18 0.90 -4.43
N GLN A 57 0.53 1.38 -5.45
CA GLN A 57 1.96 1.71 -5.36
C GLN A 57 2.24 2.84 -4.35
N ILE A 58 1.43 3.89 -4.33
CA ILE A 58 1.51 4.96 -3.33
C ILE A 58 1.24 4.42 -1.92
N ALA A 59 0.24 3.54 -1.76
CA ALA A 59 -0.04 2.89 -0.49
C ALA A 59 1.11 1.98 -0.04
N ALA A 60 1.78 1.29 -0.97
CA ALA A 60 2.94 0.46 -0.70
C ALA A 60 4.15 1.29 -0.26
N ASP A 61 4.42 2.44 -0.88
CA ASP A 61 5.46 3.35 -0.41
C ASP A 61 5.21 3.86 1.03
N ARG A 62 3.95 4.22 1.33
CA ARG A 62 3.54 4.57 2.70
C ARG A 62 3.65 3.38 3.66
N LEU A 63 3.35 2.17 3.20
CA LEU A 63 3.53 0.93 3.95
C LEU A 63 5.01 0.74 4.32
N PHE A 64 5.92 0.82 3.35
CA PHE A 64 7.36 0.79 3.57
C PHE A 64 7.81 1.81 4.60
N THR A 65 7.42 3.08 4.43
CA THR A 65 7.74 4.15 5.38
C THR A 65 7.23 3.83 6.79
N SER A 66 6.01 3.30 6.91
CA SER A 66 5.44 2.95 8.21
C SER A 66 6.14 1.76 8.88
N ILE A 67 6.59 0.76 8.12
CA ILE A 67 7.42 -0.34 8.62
C ILE A 67 8.75 0.20 9.13
N HIS A 68 9.42 1.04 8.33
CA HIS A 68 10.70 1.66 8.69
C HIS A 68 10.59 2.51 9.97
N LEU A 69 9.48 3.23 10.15
CA LEU A 69 9.19 4.04 11.34
C LEU A 69 8.56 3.26 12.50
N ASN A 70 8.45 1.92 12.42
CA ASN A 70 7.80 1.07 13.41
C ASN A 70 6.32 1.44 13.72
N LYS A 71 5.62 2.08 12.79
CA LYS A 71 4.20 2.46 12.89
C LYS A 71 3.29 1.32 12.43
N LYS A 72 3.19 0.27 13.25
CA LYS A 72 2.48 -0.98 12.92
C LYS A 72 1.02 -0.78 12.51
N GLU A 73 0.28 0.10 13.18
CA GLU A 73 -1.13 0.35 12.86
C GLU A 73 -1.29 0.98 11.47
N THR A 74 -0.43 1.96 11.13
CA THR A 74 -0.39 2.55 9.80
C THR A 74 -0.02 1.51 8.74
N ALA A 75 0.97 0.65 9.02
CA ALA A 75 1.34 -0.44 8.13
C ALA A 75 0.16 -1.38 7.85
N ILE A 76 -0.54 -1.82 8.90
CA ILE A 76 -1.73 -2.68 8.75
C ILE A 76 -2.82 -1.96 7.94
N MET A 77 -3.01 -0.65 8.13
CA MET A 77 -4.02 0.11 7.39
C MET A 77 -3.68 0.23 5.90
N MET A 78 -2.41 0.47 5.55
CA MET A 78 -1.96 0.51 4.15
C MET A 78 -2.08 -0.87 3.50
N ALA A 79 -1.66 -1.93 4.19
CA ALA A 79 -1.87 -3.30 3.72
C ALA A 79 -3.37 -3.60 3.52
N ALA A 80 -4.24 -3.17 4.44
CA ALA A 80 -5.68 -3.35 4.32
C ALA A 80 -6.27 -2.60 3.12
N TYR A 81 -5.80 -1.37 2.84
CA TYR A 81 -6.19 -0.61 1.66
C TYR A 81 -5.81 -1.35 0.37
N ILE A 82 -4.58 -1.87 0.28
CA ILE A 82 -4.13 -2.58 -0.92
C ILE A 82 -4.94 -3.87 -1.11
N ILE A 83 -5.16 -4.66 -0.04
CA ILE A 83 -6.00 -5.88 -0.10
C ILE A 83 -7.45 -5.54 -0.49
N ASN A 84 -7.99 -4.40 -0.05
CA ASN A 84 -9.33 -3.98 -0.45
C ASN A 84 -9.47 -3.81 -1.96
N GLN A 85 -8.42 -3.27 -2.60
CA GLN A 85 -8.40 -2.97 -4.02
C GLN A 85 -7.95 -4.15 -4.87
N MET A 86 -7.09 -5.01 -4.32
CA MET A 86 -6.55 -6.20 -4.96
C MET A 86 -6.68 -7.39 -3.99
N PRO A 87 -7.86 -8.03 -3.89
CA PRO A 87 -8.16 -9.02 -2.85
C PRO A 87 -7.37 -10.32 -2.95
N ASP A 88 -6.85 -10.64 -4.13
CA ASP A 88 -6.17 -11.91 -4.42
C ASP A 88 -4.65 -11.86 -4.24
N ILE A 89 -4.09 -10.68 -3.91
CA ILE A 89 -2.65 -10.54 -3.71
C ILE A 89 -2.18 -11.27 -2.46
N LYS A 90 -0.97 -11.79 -2.53
CA LYS A 90 -0.29 -12.47 -1.42
C LYS A 90 1.07 -11.87 -1.14
N VAL A 91 1.69 -11.24 -2.14
CA VAL A 91 3.02 -10.67 -2.05
C VAL A 91 3.02 -9.25 -2.60
N ILE A 92 3.67 -8.33 -1.87
CA ILE A 92 4.03 -7.01 -2.36
C ILE A 92 5.54 -6.92 -2.33
N ASP A 93 6.16 -6.71 -3.49
CA ASP A 93 7.59 -6.44 -3.59
C ASP A 93 7.78 -4.94 -3.81
N ILE A 94 8.24 -4.25 -2.76
CA ILE A 94 8.33 -2.79 -2.73
C ILE A 94 9.73 -2.37 -3.12
N ASP A 95 9.81 -1.53 -4.15
CA ASP A 95 11.05 -0.90 -4.54
C ASP A 95 11.52 0.08 -3.45
N ILE A 96 12.64 -0.26 -2.79
CA ILE A 96 13.25 0.56 -1.74
C ILE A 96 14.20 1.63 -2.31
N SER A 97 14.40 1.68 -3.63
CA SER A 97 15.23 2.69 -4.29
C SER A 97 14.50 4.04 -4.45
N GLY A 98 13.20 4.05 -4.18
CA GLY A 98 12.35 5.23 -4.25
C GLY A 98 11.64 5.38 -5.60
N ASN A 99 11.62 4.34 -6.44
CA ASN A 99 10.81 4.28 -7.64
C ASN A 99 9.50 3.51 -7.36
N MET A 100 8.44 4.23 -6.99
CA MET A 100 7.14 3.61 -6.66
C MET A 100 6.59 2.77 -7.82
N GLU A 101 6.93 3.13 -9.06
CA GLU A 101 6.46 2.45 -10.27
C GLU A 101 7.02 1.03 -10.42
N GLU A 102 8.15 0.73 -9.80
CA GLU A 102 8.79 -0.61 -9.80
C GLU A 102 8.22 -1.52 -8.71
N THR A 103 7.34 -1.01 -7.84
CA THR A 103 6.65 -1.85 -6.85
C THR A 103 5.66 -2.78 -7.55
N SER A 104 5.76 -4.07 -7.24
CA SER A 104 4.96 -5.13 -7.87
C SER A 104 4.06 -5.88 -6.87
N PHE A 105 3.00 -6.50 -7.40
CA PHE A 105 1.97 -7.20 -6.63
C PHE A 105 1.71 -8.57 -7.25
N SER A 106 1.76 -9.64 -6.45
CA SER A 106 1.56 -11.04 -6.90
C SER A 106 0.81 -11.91 -5.90
#